data_AF-A0A6C0L9P1-F1
#
_entry.id   AF-A0A6C0L9P1-F1
#
_cell.length_a   1.000
_cell.length_b   1.000
_cell.length_c   1.000
_cell.angle_alpha   90.00
_cell.angle_beta   90.00
_cell.angle_gamma   90.00
#
_symmetry.space_group_name_H-M   'P 1'
#
loop_
_entity.id
_entity.type
_entity.pdbx_description
1 polymer ?
#
loop_
_entity_poly.entity_id
_entity_poly.type
_entity_poly.pdbx_seq_one_letter_code
_entity_poly.pdbx_strand_id
1 'polypeptide(L)'
;MEYANNEIVSLEIFEATEENADKKVVINIKYDNDALEELVVSPEMYANIKAKWLVEQPPFISDRYKNIMNNIILGCIHKNERCIGELNSYFSVGNEVDVMAFFNYMRKRDLTEEKKKWRKVVAE
;
A
#
# COMPACT_ATOMS: atom_id res chain seq x y z
N MET A 1 -5.71 -5.98 -6.25
CA MET A 1 -4.71 -5.16 -6.99
C MET A 1 -4.49 -5.75 -8.36
N GLU A 2 -5.48 -5.61 -9.22
CA GLU A 2 -5.56 -6.27 -10.53
C GLU A 2 -4.88 -5.43 -11.62
N TYR A 3 -4.88 -4.11 -11.47
CA TYR A 3 -4.44 -3.13 -12.49
C TYR A 3 -3.09 -2.49 -12.15
N ALA A 4 -2.09 -3.31 -11.83
CA ALA A 4 -0.78 -2.83 -11.36
C ALA A 4 0.01 -2.01 -12.41
N ASN A 5 -0.31 -2.18 -13.70
CA ASN A 5 0.37 -1.52 -14.82
C ASN A 5 -0.33 -0.25 -15.29
N ASN A 6 -1.50 0.07 -14.72
CA ASN A 6 -2.32 1.19 -15.15
C ASN A 6 -2.03 2.41 -14.26
N GLU A 7 -2.12 3.61 -14.83
CA GLU A 7 -1.99 4.84 -14.07
C GLU A 7 -3.27 5.13 -13.29
N ILE A 8 -3.13 5.55 -12.03
CA ILE A 8 -4.28 6.01 -11.25
C ILE A 8 -4.60 7.43 -11.71
N VAL A 9 -5.82 7.63 -12.20
CA VAL A 9 -6.35 8.93 -12.62
C VAL A 9 -6.99 9.65 -11.43
N SER A 10 -7.76 8.93 -10.63
CA SER A 10 -8.36 9.47 -9.42
C SER A 10 -8.47 8.41 -8.32
N LEU A 11 -8.48 8.89 -7.08
CA LEU A 11 -8.66 8.07 -5.89
C LEU A 11 -9.57 8.81 -4.93
N GLU A 12 -10.59 8.13 -4.43
CA GLU A 12 -11.55 8.66 -3.46
C GLU A 12 -11.59 7.73 -2.25
N ILE A 13 -11.67 8.31 -1.05
CA ILE A 13 -11.82 7.57 0.20
C ILE A 13 -13.11 8.03 0.87
N PHE A 14 -13.95 7.10 1.29
CA PHE A 14 -15.20 7.41 1.98
C PHE A 14 -15.54 6.36 3.04
N GLU A 15 -16.37 6.77 4.00
CA GLU A 15 -16.95 5.86 4.98
C GLU A 15 -18.25 5.27 4.41
N ALA A 16 -18.25 3.96 4.15
CA ALA A 16 -19.45 3.22 3.81
C ALA A 16 -20.13 2.71 5.09
N THR A 17 -21.45 2.85 5.15
CA THR A 17 -22.28 2.28 6.23
C THR A 17 -23.20 1.24 5.59
N GLU A 18 -23.08 -0.02 5.96
CA GLU A 18 -24.11 -1.02 5.63
C GLU A 18 -25.15 -1.04 6.74
N GLU A 19 -26.44 -1.19 6.39
CA GLU A 19 -27.52 -1.27 7.38
C GLU A 19 -27.24 -2.43 8.35
N ASN A 20 -26.86 -2.10 9.60
CA ASN A 20 -26.42 -2.96 10.71
C ASN A 20 -24.93 -3.38 10.77
N ALA A 21 -24.00 -2.69 10.10
CA ALA A 21 -22.57 -2.98 10.22
C ALA A 21 -21.73 -1.78 10.72
N ASP A 22 -20.54 -2.10 11.27
CA ASP A 22 -19.50 -1.11 11.59
C ASP A 22 -19.14 -0.28 10.35
N LYS A 23 -18.82 1.01 10.56
CA LYS A 23 -18.32 1.89 9.50
C LYS A 23 -17.07 1.29 8.86
N LYS A 24 -17.12 1.11 7.54
CA LYS A 24 -15.97 0.64 6.75
C LYS A 24 -15.40 1.79 5.95
N VAL A 25 -14.08 1.93 5.93
CA VAL A 25 -13.42 2.88 5.04
C VAL A 25 -13.15 2.17 3.71
N VAL A 26 -13.61 2.78 2.63
CA VAL A 26 -13.51 2.25 1.26
C VAL A 26 -12.67 3.21 0.43
N ILE A 27 -11.78 2.65 -0.38
CA ILE A 27 -10.94 3.36 -1.34
C ILE A 27 -11.38 2.97 -2.74
N ASN A 28 -11.89 3.93 -3.50
CA ASN A 28 -12.20 3.77 -4.92
C ASN A 28 -11.07 4.33 -5.77
N ILE A 29 -10.56 3.51 -6.68
CA ILE A 29 -9.47 3.86 -7.59
C ILE A 29 -10.00 3.80 -9.01
N LYS A 30 -9.89 4.92 -9.74
CA LYS A 30 -10.14 4.98 -11.18
C LYS A 30 -8.82 4.98 -11.94
N TYR A 31 -8.73 4.10 -12.92
CA TYR A 31 -7.57 3.97 -13.81
C TYR A 31 -7.76 4.71 -15.13
N ASP A 32 -6.66 4.91 -15.84
CA ASP A 32 -6.58 5.50 -17.18
C ASP A 32 -7.32 4.71 -18.26
N ASN A 33 -7.44 3.39 -18.09
CA ASN A 33 -8.22 2.51 -18.96
C ASN A 33 -9.71 2.41 -18.58
N ASP A 34 -10.22 3.36 -17.79
CA ASP A 34 -11.58 3.37 -17.23
C ASP A 34 -11.93 2.21 -16.30
N ALA A 35 -10.97 1.36 -15.92
CA ALA A 35 -11.21 0.35 -14.89
C ALA A 35 -11.43 1.01 -13.51
N LEU A 36 -12.24 0.35 -12.69
CA LEU A 36 -12.49 0.72 -11.30
C LEU A 36 -12.02 -0.42 -10.39
N GLU A 37 -11.33 -0.06 -9.31
CA GLU A 37 -10.98 -0.98 -8.22
C GLU A 37 -11.45 -0.40 -6.90
N GLU A 38 -12.18 -1.21 -6.14
CA GLU A 38 -12.62 -0.90 -4.79
C GLU A 38 -11.77 -1.69 -3.80
N LEU A 39 -11.23 -1.01 -2.78
CA LEU A 39 -10.47 -1.61 -1.70
C LEU A 39 -11.10 -1.25 -0.35
N VAL A 40 -11.42 -2.26 0.45
CA VAL A 40 -11.91 -2.05 1.82
C VAL A 40 -10.72 -2.04 2.78
N VAL A 41 -10.52 -0.93 3.50
CA VAL A 41 -9.47 -0.77 4.50
C VAL A 41 -9.67 -1.79 5.61
N SER A 42 -8.81 -2.80 5.61
CA SER A 42 -8.96 -3.99 6.44
C SER A 42 -7.63 -4.74 6.57
N PRO A 43 -7.52 -5.64 7.55
CA PRO A 43 -6.36 -6.55 7.63
C PRO A 43 -6.13 -7.35 6.33
N GLU A 44 -7.20 -7.68 5.61
CA GLU A 44 -7.12 -8.38 4.32
C GLU A 44 -6.49 -7.51 3.23
N MET A 45 -6.88 -6.24 3.14
CA MET A 45 -6.21 -5.29 2.23
C MET A 45 -4.71 -5.19 2.52
N TYR A 46 -4.30 -5.09 3.78
CA TYR A 46 -2.89 -5.05 4.16
C TYR A 46 -2.15 -6.33 3.78
N ALA A 47 -2.80 -7.49 3.98
CA ALA A 47 -2.24 -8.78 3.57
C ALA A 47 -2.06 -8.87 2.04
N ASN A 48 -3.02 -8.36 1.27
CA ASN A 48 -2.95 -8.30 -0.18
C ASN A 48 -1.82 -7.38 -0.67
N ILE A 49 -1.65 -6.19 -0.06
CA ILE A 49 -0.53 -5.30 -0.36
C ILE A 49 0.80 -5.98 -0.06
N LYS A 50 0.92 -6.61 1.12
CA LYS A 50 2.13 -7.33 1.51
C LYS A 50 2.46 -8.43 0.51
N ALA A 51 1.50 -9.31 0.20
CA ALA A 51 1.69 -10.45 -0.68
C ALA A 51 2.09 -10.01 -2.10
N LYS A 52 1.44 -8.97 -2.63
CA LYS A 52 1.68 -8.54 -4.01
C LYS A 52 2.99 -7.77 -4.18
N TRP A 53 3.38 -6.94 -3.22
CA TRP A 53 4.49 -5.99 -3.44
C TRP A 53 5.66 -6.13 -2.48
N LEU A 54 5.42 -6.54 -1.23
CA LEU A 54 6.44 -6.48 -0.17
C LEU A 54 7.12 -7.82 0.11
N VAL A 55 6.58 -8.94 -0.38
CA VAL A 55 7.24 -10.25 -0.26
C VAL A 55 8.47 -10.32 -1.17
N GLU A 56 8.32 -10.02 -2.46
CA GLU A 56 9.45 -10.06 -3.41
C GLU A 56 10.37 -8.84 -3.30
N GLN A 57 9.78 -7.69 -2.95
CA GLN A 57 10.52 -6.44 -2.76
C GLN A 57 10.26 -5.90 -1.35
N PRO A 58 10.92 -6.43 -0.31
CA PRO A 58 10.77 -5.90 1.05
C PRO A 58 11.23 -4.44 1.13
N PRO A 59 10.77 -3.67 2.14
CA PRO A 59 11.16 -2.28 2.32
C PRO A 59 12.68 -2.14 2.45
N PHE A 60 13.21 -1.14 1.78
CA PHE A 60 14.63 -0.80 1.77
C PHE A 60 14.84 0.55 2.45
N ILE A 61 16.06 0.82 2.93
CA ILE A 61 16.30 1.98 3.80
C ILE A 61 16.03 3.33 3.12
N SER A 62 16.20 3.38 1.80
CA SER A 62 15.97 4.55 0.95
C SER A 62 14.52 4.68 0.46
N ASP A 63 13.63 3.74 0.79
CA ASP A 63 12.23 3.83 0.39
C ASP A 63 11.55 5.05 1.01
N ARG A 64 10.91 5.87 0.16
CA ARG A 64 10.13 7.04 0.59
C ARG A 64 9.04 6.67 1.60
N TYR A 65 8.36 5.55 1.35
CA TYR A 65 7.23 5.08 2.17
C TYR A 65 7.61 3.90 3.08
N LYS A 66 8.89 3.73 3.43
CA LYS A 66 9.36 2.60 4.24
C LYS A 66 8.57 2.41 5.54
N ASN A 67 8.13 3.49 6.19
CA ASN A 67 7.38 3.42 7.44
C ASN A 67 6.00 2.80 7.22
N ILE A 68 5.27 3.23 6.19
CA ILE A 68 3.96 2.66 5.83
C ILE A 68 4.11 1.19 5.46
N MET A 69 5.12 0.86 4.64
CA MET A 69 5.37 -0.54 4.28
C MET A 69 5.73 -1.42 5.48
N ASN A 70 6.57 -0.92 6.39
CA ASN A 70 6.92 -1.63 7.62
C ASN A 70 5.69 -1.83 8.51
N ASN A 71 4.83 -0.81 8.63
CA ASN A 71 3.58 -0.93 9.36
C ASN A 71 2.67 -1.99 8.74
N ILE A 72 2.59 -2.08 7.40
CA ILE A 72 1.85 -3.16 6.71
C ILE A 72 2.42 -4.53 7.10
N ILE A 73 3.74 -4.71 7.04
CA ILE A 73 4.37 -6.00 7.39
C ILE A 73 4.13 -6.37 8.85
N LEU A 74 4.36 -5.43 9.78
CA LEU A 74 4.22 -5.66 11.22
C LEU A 74 2.76 -5.82 11.64
N GLY A 75 1.85 -5.07 11.01
CA GLY A 75 0.41 -5.21 11.20
C GLY A 75 -0.09 -6.59 10.75
N CYS A 76 0.38 -7.10 9.61
CA CYS A 76 0.00 -8.42 9.13
C CYS A 76 0.61 -9.58 9.93
N ILE A 77 1.91 -9.53 10.26
CA ILE A 77 2.61 -10.67 10.88
C ILE A 77 2.40 -10.70 12.40
N HIS A 78 2.56 -9.56 13.06
CA HIS A 78 2.53 -9.49 14.53
C HIS A 78 1.20 -9.02 15.09
N LYS A 79 0.21 -8.71 14.23
CA LYS A 79 -1.05 -8.08 14.63
C LYS A 79 -0.80 -6.85 15.52
N ASN A 80 0.27 -6.10 15.20
CA ASN A 80 0.70 -4.97 16.01
C ASN A 80 -0.35 -3.86 15.93
N GLU A 81 -1.09 -3.64 17.02
CA GLU A 81 -2.21 -2.70 17.09
C GLU A 81 -1.80 -1.27 16.79
N ARG A 82 -0.59 -0.86 17.20
CA ARG A 82 -0.07 0.47 16.89
C ARG A 82 0.14 0.63 15.38
N CYS A 83 0.78 -0.34 14.73
CA CYS A 83 0.95 -0.32 13.28
C CYS A 83 -0.40 -0.30 12.57
N ILE A 84 -1.37 -1.10 13.04
CA ILE A 84 -2.73 -1.11 12.48
C ILE A 84 -3.41 0.25 12.65
N GLY A 85 -3.30 0.89 13.81
CA GLY A 85 -3.83 2.23 14.05
C GLY A 85 -3.20 3.29 13.13
N GLU A 86 -1.88 3.24 12.95
CA GLU A 86 -1.16 4.13 12.03
C GLU A 86 -1.59 3.90 10.56
N LEU A 87 -1.85 2.64 10.16
CA LEU A 87 -2.36 2.33 8.82
C LEU A 87 -3.81 2.80 8.64
N ASN A 88 -4.68 2.56 9.61
CA ASN A 88 -6.08 2.99 9.55
C ASN A 88 -6.18 4.52 9.48
N SER A 89 -5.30 5.23 10.19
CA SER A 89 -5.19 6.69 10.07
C SER A 89 -4.66 7.10 8.69
N TYR A 90 -3.66 6.41 8.15
CA TYR A 90 -3.11 6.71 6.83
C TYR A 90 -4.14 6.52 5.72
N PHE A 91 -4.88 5.41 5.71
CA PHE A 91 -5.91 5.08 4.72
C PHE A 91 -7.29 5.66 5.08
N SER A 92 -7.34 6.84 5.71
CA SER A 92 -8.60 7.50 6.10
C SER A 92 -8.97 8.65 5.15
N VAL A 93 -10.23 9.08 5.25
CA VAL A 93 -10.78 10.22 4.49
C VAL A 93 -9.94 11.47 4.77
N GLY A 94 -9.60 12.21 3.71
CA GLY A 94 -8.74 13.40 3.76
C GLY A 94 -7.26 13.15 3.44
N ASN A 95 -6.85 11.89 3.29
CA ASN A 95 -5.48 11.51 2.92
C ASN A 95 -5.37 11.00 1.46
N GLU A 96 -6.35 11.28 0.61
CA GLU A 96 -6.46 10.73 -0.75
C GLU A 96 -5.19 11.00 -1.58
N VAL A 97 -4.64 12.21 -1.48
CA VAL A 97 -3.42 12.61 -2.21
C VAL A 97 -2.22 11.76 -1.79
N ASP A 98 -2.03 11.57 -0.48
CA ASP A 98 -0.92 10.78 0.04
C ASP A 98 -1.08 9.29 -0.27
N VAL A 99 -2.31 8.76 -0.13
CA VAL A 99 -2.64 7.37 -0.45
C VAL A 99 -2.44 7.10 -1.94
N MET A 100 -2.88 8.00 -2.82
CA MET A 100 -2.64 7.92 -4.26
C MET A 100 -1.14 7.98 -4.57
N ALA A 101 -0.39 8.87 -3.93
CA ALA A 101 1.05 8.97 -4.10
C ALA A 101 1.79 7.71 -3.64
N PHE A 102 1.36 7.09 -2.54
CA PHE A 102 1.86 5.79 -2.08
C PHE A 102 1.58 4.70 -3.10
N PHE A 103 0.34 4.58 -3.58
CA PHE A 103 -0.04 3.57 -4.55
C PHE A 103 0.68 3.71 -5.89
N ASN A 104 0.91 4.93 -6.36
CA ASN A 104 1.70 5.21 -7.54
C ASN A 104 3.18 4.84 -7.32
N TYR A 105 3.72 5.17 -6.15
CA TYR A 105 5.08 4.77 -5.78
C TYR A 105 5.23 3.25 -5.79
N MET A 106 4.32 2.53 -5.14
CA MET A 106 4.36 1.06 -5.06
C MET A 106 4.35 0.38 -6.44
N ARG A 107 3.60 0.92 -7.41
CA ARG A 107 3.54 0.40 -8.79
C ARG A 107 4.83 0.63 -9.57
N LYS A 108 5.46 1.79 -9.41
CA LYS A 108 6.68 2.18 -10.14
C LYS A 108 7.97 1.78 -9.40
N ARG A 109 7.85 1.20 -8.20
CA ARG A 109 8.98 0.86 -7.34
C ARG A 109 9.79 -0.29 -7.93
N ASP A 110 11.01 0.04 -8.36
CA ASP A 110 12.04 -0.92 -8.73
C ASP A 110 13.31 -0.64 -7.91
N LEU A 111 13.70 -1.60 -7.08
CA LEU A 111 14.91 -1.52 -6.26
C LEU A 111 16.10 -2.27 -6.87
N THR A 112 16.02 -2.74 -8.12
CA THR A 112 17.06 -3.56 -8.74
C THR A 112 18.42 -2.87 -8.74
N GLU A 113 18.49 -1.62 -9.18
CA GLU A 113 19.75 -0.85 -9.20
C GLU A 113 20.23 -0.48 -7.80
N GLU A 114 19.31 -0.12 -6.91
CA GLU A 114 19.66 0.23 -5.54
C GLU A 114 20.25 -0.99 -4.81
N LYS A 115 19.64 -2.18 -4.96
CA LYS A 115 20.16 -3.45 -4.43
C LYS A 115 21.56 -3.78 -4.97
N LYS A 116 21.91 -3.38 -6.20
CA LYS A 116 23.27 -3.60 -6.75
C LYS A 116 24.34 -2.84 -5.97
N LYS A 117 24.06 -1.63 -5.49
CA LYS A 117 25.01 -0.81 -4.71
C LYS A 117 25.42 -1.47 -3.39
N TRP A 118 24.60 -2.36 -2.87
CA TRP A 118 24.80 -3.04 -1.58
C TRP A 118 25.21 -4.51 -1.73
N ARG A 119 25.39 -5.01 -2.96
CA ARG A 119 26.07 -6.29 -3.16
C ARG A 119 27.52 -6.10 -2.77
N LYS A 120 27.99 -6.85 -1.77
CA LYS A 120 29.44 -6.99 -1.52
C LYS A 120 30.09 -7.35 -2.85
N VAL A 121 31.02 -6.52 -3.31
CA VAL A 121 32.02 -6.98 -4.28
C VAL A 121 32.77 -8.08 -3.54
N VAL A 122 32.48 -9.33 -3.86
CA VAL A 122 33.35 -10.43 -3.45
C VAL A 122 34.60 -10.23 -4.29
N ALA A 123 35.63 -9.62 -3.70
CA ALA A 123 36.93 -9.59 -4.32
C ALA A 123 37.42 -11.04 -4.39
N GLU A 124 37.55 -11.55 -5.62
CA GLU A 124 38.22 -12.84 -5.91
C GLU A 124 39.72 -12.74 -5.68
#